data_AF-A0A9D6NXK6-F1
#
_entry.id   AF-A0A9D6NXK6-F1
#
_cell.length_a   1.000
_cell.length_b   1.000
_cell.length_c   1.000
_cell.angle_alpha   90.00
_cell.angle_beta   90.00
_cell.angle_gamma   90.00
#
_symmetry.space_group_name_H-M   'P 1'
#
loop_
_entity.id
_entity.type
_entity.pdbx_description
1 polymer ?
#
loop_
_entity_poly.entity_id
_entity_poly.type
_entity_poly.pdbx_seq_one_letter_code
_entity_poly.pdbx_strand_id
1 'polypeptide(L)'
;MKIQRTTHVISISMPQRVALKLEKSRSTSGQSRSAFISSLIDNASEEERWQRIYKRGAKTARDFKITSEDDIDRILHEAKG
;
A
#
# COMPACT_ATOMS: atom_id res chain seq x y z
N MET A 1 -27.18 24.83 -9.46
CA MET A 1 -26.05 23.88 -9.48
C MET A 1 -26.29 22.82 -8.41
N LYS A 2 -26.59 21.56 -8.77
CA LYS A 2 -26.71 20.48 -7.76
C LYS A 2 -25.31 19.95 -7.48
N ILE A 3 -24.83 20.10 -6.25
CA ILE A 3 -23.58 19.48 -5.79
C ILE A 3 -23.84 17.98 -5.68
N GLN A 4 -23.25 17.18 -6.58
CA GLN A 4 -23.24 15.72 -6.44
C GLN A 4 -22.20 15.32 -5.40
N ARG A 5 -22.62 14.60 -4.35
CA ARG A 5 -21.69 13.96 -3.43
C ARG A 5 -20.98 12.80 -4.12
N THR A 6 -19.66 12.77 -4.03
CA THR A 6 -18.79 11.68 -4.49
C THR A 6 -18.45 10.68 -3.38
N THR A 7 -19.01 10.85 -2.18
CA THR A 7 -18.69 10.05 -1.00
C THR A 7 -19.80 9.07 -0.64
N HIS A 8 -19.40 7.87 -0.20
CA HIS A 8 -20.30 6.85 0.32
C HIS A 8 -20.15 6.74 1.84
N VAL A 9 -21.27 6.65 2.57
CA VAL A 9 -21.27 6.50 4.02
C VAL A 9 -21.43 5.02 4.35
N ILE A 10 -20.53 4.49 5.17
CA ILE A 10 -20.57 3.12 5.66
C ILE A 10 -20.77 3.11 7.18
N SER A 11 -21.47 2.10 7.68
CA SER A 11 -21.58 1.82 9.12
C SER A 11 -20.78 0.56 9.42
N ILE A 12 -19.90 0.61 10.42
CA ILE A 12 -19.02 -0.49 10.78
C ILE A 12 -19.20 -0.81 12.26
N SER A 13 -19.58 -2.05 12.56
CA SER A 13 -19.56 -2.58 13.92
C SER A 13 -18.18 -3.17 14.21
N MET A 14 -17.63 -2.87 15.39
CA MET A 14 -16.36 -3.42 15.84
C MET A 14 -16.35 -3.64 17.35
N PRO A 15 -15.52 -4.56 17.87
CA PRO A 15 -15.37 -4.73 19.31
C PRO A 15 -14.99 -3.41 19.99
N GLN A 16 -15.58 -3.13 21.16
CA GLN A 16 -15.36 -1.86 21.87
C GLN A 16 -13.87 -1.56 22.09
N ARG A 17 -13.07 -2.59 22.42
CA ARG A 17 -11.62 -2.47 22.59
C ARG A 17 -10.92 -1.94 21.33
N VAL A 18 -11.36 -2.39 20.15
CA VAL A 18 -10.80 -1.97 18.87
C VAL A 18 -11.21 -0.54 18.54
N ALA A 19 -12.46 -0.17 18.77
CA ALA A 19 -12.94 1.20 18.59
C ALA A 19 -12.14 2.20 19.45
N LEU A 20 -11.91 1.87 20.73
CA LEU A 20 -11.10 2.71 21.63
C LEU A 20 -9.66 2.86 21.13
N LYS A 21 -9.05 1.77 20.65
CA LYS A 21 -7.71 1.81 20.07
C LYS A 21 -7.66 2.69 18.82
N LEU A 22 -8.64 2.54 17.93
CA LEU A 22 -8.77 3.37 16.72
C LEU A 22 -8.83 4.86 17.08
N GLU A 23 -9.69 5.23 18.04
CA GLU A 23 -9.84 6.64 18.44
C GLU A 23 -8.58 7.21 19.07
N LYS A 24 -7.85 6.43 19.89
CA LYS A 24 -6.58 6.86 20.47
C LYS A 24 -5.49 7.06 19.40
N SER A 25 -5.40 6.15 18.44
CA SER A 25 -4.44 6.29 17.33
C SER A 25 -4.79 7.49 16.45
N ARG A 26 -6.07 7.67 16.13
CA ARG A 26 -6.58 8.80 15.35
C ARG A 26 -6.32 10.14 16.03
N SER A 27 -6.59 10.25 17.33
CA SER A 27 -6.37 11.50 18.06
C SER A 27 -4.90 11.91 18.05
N THR A 28 -4.00 10.93 18.13
CA THR A 28 -2.55 11.15 18.03
C THR A 28 -2.14 11.69 16.66
N SER A 29 -2.80 11.27 15.57
CA SER A 29 -2.51 11.77 14.22
C SER A 29 -3.22 13.07 13.85
N GLY A 30 -4.14 13.56 14.70
CA GLY A 30 -4.92 14.78 14.43
C GLY A 30 -5.94 14.65 13.29
N GLN A 31 -6.20 13.44 12.79
CA GLN A 31 -7.04 13.20 11.63
C GLN A 31 -8.52 13.05 11.99
N SER A 32 -9.41 13.33 11.03
CA SER A 32 -10.81 12.93 11.12
C SER A 32 -10.95 11.40 11.04
N ARG A 33 -12.10 10.85 11.47
CA ARG A 33 -12.33 9.39 11.42
C ARG A 33 -12.25 8.84 10.01
N SER A 34 -12.90 9.52 9.06
CA SER A 34 -12.86 9.11 7.65
C SER A 34 -11.46 9.17 7.08
N ALA A 35 -10.71 10.26 7.32
CA ALA A 35 -9.35 10.40 6.82
C ALA A 35 -8.40 9.33 7.38
N PHE A 36 -8.53 9.02 8.68
CA PHE A 36 -7.71 7.99 9.32
C PHE A 36 -8.06 6.59 8.84
N ILE A 37 -9.34 6.27 8.66
CA ILE A 37 -9.75 4.97 8.11
C ILE A 37 -9.30 4.84 6.66
N SER A 38 -9.43 5.89 5.84
CA SER A 38 -8.93 5.92 4.47
C SER A 38 -7.42 5.65 4.41
N SER A 39 -6.61 6.33 5.24
CA SER A 39 -5.16 6.10 5.23
C SER A 39 -4.77 4.68 5.64
N LEU A 40 -5.51 4.06 6.58
CA LEU A 40 -5.30 2.66 6.95
C LEU A 40 -5.59 1.71 5.78
N ILE A 41 -6.64 1.97 5.00
CA ILE A 41 -7.01 1.18 3.82
C ILE A 41 -5.95 1.34 2.72
N ASP A 42 -5.52 2.58 2.46
CA ASP A 42 -4.50 2.88 1.45
C ASP A 42 -3.17 2.20 1.79
N ASN A 43 -2.74 2.30 3.06
CA ASN A 43 -1.51 1.66 3.53
C ASN A 43 -1.58 0.13 3.42
N ALA A 44 -2.71 -0.48 3.77
CA ALA A 44 -2.89 -1.93 3.60
C ALA A 44 -2.81 -2.34 2.12
N SER A 45 -3.42 -1.55 1.24
CA SER A 45 -3.42 -1.81 -0.21
C SER A 45 -2.02 -1.66 -0.83
N GLU A 46 -1.27 -0.65 -0.40
CA GLU A 46 0.10 -0.42 -0.86
C GLU A 46 1.07 -1.49 -0.34
N GLU A 47 0.93 -1.95 0.91
CA GLU A 47 1.72 -3.07 1.42
C GLU A 47 1.48 -4.34 0.58
N GLU A 48 0.22 -4.69 0.30
CA GLU A 48 -0.12 -5.84 -0.55
C GLU A 48 0.48 -5.72 -1.98
N ARG A 49 0.50 -4.49 -2.51
CA ARG A 49 1.11 -4.20 -3.81
C ARG A 49 2.63 -4.37 -3.76
N TRP A 50 3.29 -3.81 -2.74
CA TRP A 50 4.73 -3.94 -2.55
C TRP A 50 5.15 -5.39 -2.38
N GLN A 51 4.43 -6.18 -1.59
CA GLN A 51 4.67 -7.61 -1.43
C GLN A 51 4.59 -8.37 -2.75
N ARG A 52 3.62 -8.02 -3.61
CA ARG A 52 3.51 -8.61 -4.96
C ARG A 52 4.68 -8.23 -5.86
N ILE A 53 5.08 -6.97 -5.88
CA ILE A 53 6.22 -6.49 -6.67
C ILE A 53 7.50 -7.17 -6.19
N TYR A 54 7.73 -7.21 -4.89
CA TYR A 54 8.90 -7.84 -4.29
C TYR A 54 8.99 -9.33 -4.66
N LYS A 55 7.90 -10.09 -4.51
CA LYS A 55 7.86 -11.52 -4.90
C LYS A 55 8.15 -11.71 -6.38
N ARG A 56 7.59 -10.85 -7.25
CA ARG A 56 7.84 -10.89 -8.69
C ARG A 56 9.31 -10.58 -8.99
N GLY A 57 9.86 -9.53 -8.41
CA GLY A 57 11.27 -9.15 -8.57
C GLY A 57 12.22 -10.25 -8.12
N ALA A 58 12.00 -10.83 -6.93
CA ALA A 58 12.81 -11.93 -6.41
C ALA A 58 12.70 -13.22 -7.25
N LYS A 59 11.55 -13.46 -7.89
CA LYS A 59 11.41 -14.57 -8.86
C LYS A 59 12.19 -14.27 -10.14
N THR A 60 11.98 -13.09 -10.74
CA THR A 60 12.70 -12.67 -11.95
C THR A 60 14.22 -12.67 -11.74
N ALA A 61 14.71 -12.15 -10.62
CA ALA A 61 16.14 -12.18 -10.31
C ALA A 61 16.71 -13.60 -10.27
N ARG A 62 15.97 -14.56 -9.69
CA ARG A 62 16.36 -15.98 -9.71
C ARG A 62 16.34 -16.58 -11.11
N ASP A 63 15.26 -16.36 -11.86
CA ASP A 63 15.09 -16.90 -13.21
C ASP A 63 16.20 -16.39 -14.17
N PHE A 64 16.63 -15.14 -13.98
CA PHE A 64 17.68 -14.49 -14.78
C PHE A 64 19.07 -14.52 -14.12
N LYS A 65 19.21 -15.19 -12.97
CA LYS A 65 20.46 -15.30 -12.18
C LYS A 65 21.10 -13.93 -11.88
N ILE A 66 20.28 -12.91 -11.65
CA ILE A 66 20.72 -11.57 -11.26
C ILE A 66 21.12 -11.63 -9.79
N THR A 67 22.39 -11.41 -9.50
CA THR A 67 22.95 -11.48 -8.14
C THR A 67 23.66 -10.20 -7.71
N SER A 68 23.99 -9.33 -8.66
CA SER A 68 24.61 -8.03 -8.44
C SER A 68 24.02 -6.94 -9.34
N GLU A 69 24.40 -5.69 -9.10
CA GLU A 69 24.06 -4.57 -9.99
C GLU A 69 24.75 -4.70 -11.36
N ASP A 70 25.96 -5.27 -11.42
CA ASP A 70 26.67 -5.53 -12.69
C ASP A 70 25.87 -6.47 -13.62
N ASP A 71 25.13 -7.43 -13.06
CA ASP A 71 24.25 -8.31 -13.84
C ASP A 71 23.11 -7.51 -14.49
N ILE A 72 22.61 -6.48 -13.81
CA ILE A 72 21.55 -5.60 -14.34
C ILE A 72 22.11 -4.73 -15.47
N ASP A 73 23.28 -4.13 -15.26
CA ASP A 73 23.92 -3.27 -16.26
C ASP A 73 24.25 -4.03 -17.54
N ARG A 74 24.74 -5.28 -17.40
CA ARG A 74 24.94 -6.18 -18.55
C ARG A 74 23.64 -6.40 -19.33
N ILE A 75 22.54 -6.76 -18.66
CA ILE A 75 21.24 -6.99 -19.30
C ILE A 75 20.74 -5.71 -20.00
N LEU A 76 20.90 -4.54 -19.37
CA LEU A 76 20.50 -3.25 -19.94
C LEU A 76 21.31 -2.85 -21.17
N HIS A 77 22.61 -3.15 -21.18
CA HIS A 77 23.49 -2.93 -22.32
C HIS A 77 23.20 -3.90 -23.47
N GLU A 78 23.00 -5.19 -23.18
CA GLU A 78 22.62 -6.21 -24.16
C GLU A 78 21.26 -5.90 -24.81
N ALA A 79 20.29 -5.38 -24.06
CA ALA A 79 18.96 -5.03 -24.58
C ALA A 79 18.93 -3.75 -25.46
N LYS A 80 20.01 -2.95 -25.45
CA LYS A 80 20.13 -1.70 -26.21
C LYS A 80 21.00 -1.83 -27.48
N GLY A 81 21.66 -2.97 -27.67
CA GLY A 81 22.38 -3.32 -28.90
C GLY A 81 21.47 -4.03 -29.89
#